data_AF-A0A397AHF5-F1
#
_entry.id   AF-A0A397AHF5-F1
#
_cell.length_a   1.000
_cell.length_b   1.000
_cell.length_c   1.000
_cell.angle_alpha   90.00
_cell.angle_beta   90.00
_cell.angle_gamma   90.00
#
_symmetry.space_group_name_H-M   'P 1'
#
loop_
_entity.id
_entity.type
_entity.pdbx_description
1 polymer ?
#
loop_
_entity_poly.entity_id
_entity_poly.type
_entity_poly.pdbx_seq_one_letter_code
_entity_poly.pdbx_strand_id
1 'polypeptide(L)'
;MAVAAKGGQVEFRAEKKGIVHAGVGKVSFSDDALLDNIRAFMVAVGEAKPEGAKGKYVKACHLSSTMGHGIRLDPRQLDPSSPQFMRFT
;
A
#
# COMPACT_ATOMS: atom_id res chain seq x y z
N MET A 1 -0.74 19.86 18.05
CA MET A 1 -0.79 20.88 16.98
C MET A 1 -1.13 20.17 15.69
N ALA A 2 -2.42 20.10 15.37
CA ALA A 2 -2.96 19.40 14.19
C ALA A 2 -2.80 20.30 12.96
N VAL A 3 -1.86 19.97 12.08
CA VAL A 3 -1.71 20.63 10.77
C VAL A 3 -1.34 19.55 9.76
N ALA A 4 -2.33 19.15 8.94
CA ALA A 4 -2.18 18.86 7.50
C ALA A 4 -3.29 17.96 6.91
N ALA A 5 -4.56 18.17 7.29
CA ALA A 5 -5.70 17.63 6.53
C ALA A 5 -6.00 18.48 5.27
N LYS A 6 -5.00 18.75 4.43
CA LYS A 6 -5.17 19.50 3.17
C LYS A 6 -4.50 18.76 2.02
N GLY A 7 -5.27 17.89 1.36
CA GLY A 7 -5.12 17.65 -0.07
C GLY A 7 -4.21 16.49 -0.53
N GLY A 8 -4.16 15.37 0.19
CA GLY A 8 -3.46 14.18 -0.35
C GLY A 8 -3.02 13.11 0.65
N GLN A 9 -3.21 13.33 1.95
CA GLN A 9 -2.85 12.32 2.95
C GLN A 9 -3.83 11.15 2.94
N VAL A 10 -3.28 9.97 2.68
CA VAL A 10 -4.00 8.70 2.81
C VAL A 10 -3.74 8.18 4.22
N GLU A 11 -4.68 8.43 5.12
CA GLU A 11 -4.64 7.80 6.44
C GLU A 11 -5.02 6.32 6.28
N PHE A 12 -4.17 5.43 6.79
CA PHE A 12 -4.42 4.01 6.82
C PHE A 12 -4.40 3.51 8.26
N ARG A 13 -5.37 2.66 8.60
CA ARG A 13 -5.46 2.03 9.91
C ARG A 13 -5.48 0.52 9.74
N ALA A 14 -4.71 -0.16 10.57
CA ALA A 14 -4.77 -1.61 10.68
C ALA A 14 -6.05 -2.02 11.43
N GLU A 15 -6.81 -2.94 10.85
CA GLU A 15 -7.94 -3.57 11.53
C GLU A 15 -7.50 -4.70 12.47
N LYS A 16 -8.42 -5.16 13.32
CA LYS A 16 -8.18 -6.24 14.30
C LYS A 16 -7.65 -7.54 13.67
N LYS A 17 -7.91 -7.78 12.39
CA LYS A 17 -7.40 -8.95 11.65
C LYS A 17 -6.01 -8.72 11.02
N GLY A 18 -5.37 -7.58 11.26
CA GLY A 18 -4.08 -7.21 10.67
C GLY A 18 -4.17 -6.85 9.19
N ILE A 19 -5.36 -6.43 8.72
CA ILE A 19 -5.58 -5.97 7.35
C ILE A 19 -5.51 -4.45 7.33
N VAL A 20 -4.79 -3.88 6.37
CA VAL A 20 -4.70 -2.43 6.15
C VAL A 20 -5.45 -2.09 4.88
N HIS A 21 -6.42 -1.19 4.99
CA HIS A 21 -7.15 -0.64 3.86
C HIS A 21 -6.75 0.83 3.66
N ALA A 22 -6.40 1.19 2.43
CA ALA A 22 -5.97 2.53 2.07
C ALA A 22 -6.41 2.86 0.65
N GLY A 23 -6.97 4.06 0.45
CA GLY A 23 -7.30 4.56 -0.89
C GLY A 23 -6.06 5.16 -1.56
N VAL A 24 -5.45 4.44 -2.50
CA VAL A 24 -4.21 4.87 -3.19
C VAL A 24 -4.44 5.90 -4.31
N GLY A 25 -5.69 6.18 -4.67
CA GLY A 25 -6.02 7.19 -5.69
C GLY A 25 -7.43 7.04 -6.25
N LYS A 26 -7.68 7.75 -7.36
CA LYS A 26 -8.91 7.65 -8.17
C LYS A 26 -8.53 7.24 -9.59
N VAL A 27 -9.50 6.69 -10.33
CA VAL A 27 -9.33 6.33 -11.75
C VAL A 27 -8.97 7.52 -12.64
N SER A 28 -9.23 8.75 -12.19
CA SER A 28 -8.89 9.98 -12.90
C SER A 28 -7.42 10.39 -12.80
N PHE A 29 -6.60 9.65 -12.04
CA PHE A 29 -5.17 9.94 -11.92
C PHE A 29 -4.40 9.25 -13.05
N SER A 30 -3.23 9.78 -13.41
CA SER A 30 -2.35 9.12 -14.36
C SER A 30 -1.77 7.84 -13.77
N ASP A 31 -1.42 6.91 -14.64
CA ASP A 31 -0.84 5.61 -14.27
C ASP A 31 0.44 5.80 -13.45
N ASP A 32 1.29 6.75 -13.83
CA ASP A 32 2.52 7.09 -13.10
C ASP A 32 2.24 7.57 -11.68
N ALA A 33 1.22 8.43 -11.51
CA ALA A 33 0.85 8.94 -10.19
C ALA A 33 0.27 7.83 -9.30
N LEU A 34 -0.47 6.88 -9.87
CA LEU A 34 -0.98 5.72 -9.14
C LEU A 34 0.17 4.79 -8.71
N LEU A 35 1.15 4.55 -9.58
CA LEU A 35 2.33 3.75 -9.26
C LEU A 35 3.17 4.38 -8.14
N ASP A 36 3.40 5.70 -8.21
CA ASP A 36 4.15 6.41 -7.16
C ASP A 36 3.40 6.44 -5.83
N ASN A 37 2.07 6.58 -5.83
CA ASN A 37 1.26 6.49 -4.61
C ASN A 37 1.33 5.09 -3.98
N ILE A 38 1.26 4.03 -4.80
CA ILE A 38 1.41 2.65 -4.32
C ILE A 38 2.83 2.43 -3.76
N ARG A 39 3.85 3.01 -4.39
CA ARG A 39 5.25 2.96 -3.90
C ARG A 39 5.34 3.57 -2.52
N ALA A 40 4.90 4.83 -2.40
CA ALA A 40 4.96 5.57 -1.15
C ALA A 40 4.17 4.86 -0.04
N PHE A 41 2.99 4.31 -0.36
CA PHE A 41 2.18 3.57 0.58
C PHE A 41 2.87 2.29 1.08
N MET A 42 3.44 1.47 0.18
CA MET A 42 4.14 0.24 0.58
C MET A 42 5.39 0.53 1.41
N VAL A 43 6.13 1.60 1.10
CA VAL A 43 7.28 2.04 1.92
C VAL A 43 6.82 2.46 3.32
N ALA A 44 5.79 3.30 3.43
CA ALA A 44 5.26 3.73 4.71
C ALA A 44 4.71 2.56 5.55
N VAL A 45 4.07 1.57 4.92
CA VAL A 45 3.64 0.33 5.58
C VAL A 45 4.84 -0.48 6.06
N GLY A 46 5.91 -0.56 5.27
CA GLY A 46 7.16 -1.21 5.66
C GLY A 46 7.82 -0.54 6.88
N GLU A 47 7.84 0.79 6.94
CA GLU A 47 8.35 1.56 8.09
C GLU A 47 7.45 1.42 9.33
N ALA A 48 6.14 1.27 9.14
CA ALA A 48 5.18 1.02 10.22
C ALA A 48 5.28 -0.40 10.81
N LYS A 49 6.19 -1.25 10.32
CA LYS A 49 6.45 -2.59 10.86
C LYS A 49 6.99 -2.49 12.30
N PRO A 50 6.30 -3.05 13.30
CA PRO A 50 6.85 -3.08 14.67
C PRO A 50 8.04 -4.04 14.73
N GLU A 51 9.07 -3.69 15.51
CA GLU A 51 10.33 -4.45 15.62
C GLU A 51 10.12 -5.93 16.02
N GLY A 52 9.01 -6.24 16.71
CA GLY A 52 8.63 -7.60 17.10
C GLY A 52 8.03 -8.46 15.97
N ALA A 53 7.74 -7.90 14.79
CA ALA A 53 7.14 -8.63 13.68
C ALA A 53 8.18 -9.49 12.94
N LYS A 54 8.18 -10.79 13.25
CA LYS A 54 9.05 -11.79 12.60
C LYS A 54 8.47 -12.26 11.26
N GLY A 55 9.33 -12.42 10.26
CA GLY A 55 8.97 -12.93 8.93
C GLY A 55 8.51 -11.86 7.93
N LYS A 56 7.88 -12.30 6.84
CA LYS A 56 7.33 -11.42 5.79
C LYS A 56 6.18 -10.59 6.37
N TYR A 57 6.33 -9.27 6.31
CA TYR A 57 5.33 -8.35 6.85
C TYR A 57 4.10 -8.28 5.94
N VAL A 58 4.32 -8.22 4.63
CA VAL A 58 3.27 -8.26 3.61
C VAL A 58 3.01 -9.72 3.20
N LYS A 59 1.81 -10.22 3.49
CA LYS A 59 1.41 -11.61 3.18
C LYS A 59 0.65 -11.73 1.86
N ALA A 60 -0.26 -10.78 1.60
CA ALA A 60 -1.08 -10.74 0.39
C ALA A 60 -1.47 -9.29 0.10
N CYS A 61 -1.52 -8.95 -1.18
CA CYS A 61 -1.96 -7.65 -1.68
C CYS A 61 -3.11 -7.86 -2.67
N HIS A 62 -4.18 -7.10 -2.49
CA HIS A 62 -5.33 -7.11 -3.38
C HIS A 62 -5.65 -5.66 -3.76
N LEU A 63 -5.82 -5.41 -5.06
CA LEU A 63 -6.25 -4.13 -5.58
C LEU A 63 -7.66 -4.28 -6.15
N SER A 64 -8.58 -3.49 -5.65
CA SER A 64 -9.97 -3.44 -6.12
C SER A 64 -10.39 -2.00 -6.33
N SER A 65 -11.24 -1.76 -7.33
CA SER A 65 -12.01 -0.52 -7.38
C SER A 65 -13.20 -0.60 -6.43
N THR A 66 -13.84 0.54 -6.14
CA THR A 66 -14.93 0.64 -5.15
C THR A 66 -16.06 -0.38 -5.37
N MET A 67 -16.35 -0.71 -6.64
CA MET A 67 -17.43 -1.63 -7.03
C MET A 67 -16.96 -2.75 -7.96
N GLY A 68 -15.65 -2.88 -8.18
CA GLY A 68 -15.09 -3.84 -9.13
C GLY A 68 -14.51 -5.09 -8.47
N HIS A 69 -14.16 -6.05 -9.31
CA HIS A 69 -13.48 -7.26 -8.87
C HIS A 69 -12.08 -6.93 -8.31
N GLY A 70 -11.70 -7.63 -7.26
CA GLY A 70 -10.37 -7.50 -6.66
C GLY A 70 -9.35 -8.36 -7.37
N ILE A 71 -8.30 -7.74 -7.91
CA ILE A 71 -7.19 -8.42 -8.54
C ILE A 71 -6.14 -8.71 -7.46
N ARG A 72 -5.71 -9.96 -7.36
CA ARG A 72 -4.61 -10.36 -6.49
C ARG A 72 -3.29 -9.94 -7.13
N LEU A 73 -2.49 -9.19 -6.39
CA LEU A 73 -1.15 -8.78 -6.81
C LEU A 73 -0.10 -9.67 -6.16
N ASP A 74 1.07 -9.80 -6.80
CA ASP A 74 2.19 -10.53 -6.21
C ASP A 74 2.82 -9.69 -5.08
N PRO A 75 2.76 -10.15 -3.82
CA PRO A 75 3.39 -9.44 -2.71
C PRO A 75 4.92 -9.33 -2.87
N ARG A 76 5.58 -10.17 -3.67
CA ARG A 76 7.03 -10.10 -3.90
C ARG A 76 7.47 -8.84 -4.63
N GLN A 77 6.60 -8.31 -5.48
CA GLN A 77 6.84 -7.09 -6.25
C GLN A 77 6.43 -5.82 -5.48
N LEU A 78 5.64 -5.96 -4.42
CA LEU A 78 5.10 -4.84 -3.64
C LEU A 78 5.73 -4.70 -2.26
N ASP A 79 6.38 -5.74 -1.74
CA ASP A 79 7.09 -5.67 -0.45
C ASP A 79 8.41 -4.89 -0.62
N PRO A 80 8.61 -3.76 0.09
CA PRO A 80 9.84 -2.97 0.00
C PRO A 80 11.08 -3.70 0.53
N SER A 81 10.90 -4.77 1.32
CA SER A 81 12.01 -5.62 1.78
C SER A 81 12.46 -6.66 0.75
N SER A 82 11.74 -6.79 -0.37
CA SER A 82 12.02 -7.75 -1.43
C SER A 82 12.95 -7.14 -2.50
N PRO A 83 13.95 -7.87 -3.01
CA PRO A 83 14.81 -7.40 -4.11
C PRO A 83 14.06 -7.21 -5.45
N GLN A 84 12.78 -7.63 -5.52
CA GLN A 84 11.91 -7.52 -6.69
C GLN A 84 10.93 -6.34 -6.58
N PHE A 85 11.07 -5.47 -5.58
CA PHE A 85 10.20 -4.32 -5.38
C PHE A 85 10.10 -3.45 -6.64
N MET A 86 8.88 -3.30 -7.16
CA MET A 86 8.53 -2.53 -8.37
C MET A 86 9.25 -2.93 -9.65
N ARG A 87 9.76 -4.16 -9.74
CA ARG A 87 10.27 -4.73 -10.97
C ARG A 87 9.17 -5.54 -11.65
N PHE A 88 8.55 -4.93 -12.66
CA PHE A 88 7.63 -5.60 -13.58
C PHE A 88 8.46 -6.12 -14.75
N THR A 89 8.87 -7.39 -14.71
CA THR A 89 9.53 -8.08 -15.83
C THR A 89 8.81 -9.37 -16.15
#